data_AF-A0A327S864-F1
#
_entry.id   AF-A0A327S864-F1
#
_cell.length_a   1.000
_cell.length_b   1.000
_cell.length_c   1.000
_cell.angle_alpha   90.00
_cell.angle_beta   90.00
_cell.angle_gamma   90.00
#
_symmetry.space_group_name_H-M   'P 1'
#
loop_
_entity.id
_entity.type
_entity.pdbx_description
1 polymer ?
#
loop_
_entity_poly.entity_id
_entity_poly.type
_entity_poly.pdbx_seq_one_letter_code
_entity_poly.pdbx_strand_id
1 'polypeptide(L)'
;DLLFERYPDLKQAYDLSMNLSNIFEKTTDKVYGLARLARWHEKVRQARFKAFNTISRTIENHYQTILNYFDNRSTNASAEAFNAKLKAFRSQFRGVRNIEFFLYRLSQIYA
;
A
#
# COMPACT_ATOMS: atom_id res chain seq x y z
N ASP A 1 6.82 26.01 2.10
CA ASP A 1 7.98 26.42 2.93
C ASP A 1 7.61 26.62 4.40
N LEU A 2 6.63 27.47 4.76
CA LEU A 2 6.29 27.74 6.17
C LEU A 2 5.83 26.53 7.02
N LEU A 3 5.16 25.55 6.39
CA LEU A 3 4.57 24.40 7.10
C LEU A 3 5.64 23.49 7.74
N PHE A 4 6.67 23.13 6.99
CA PHE A 4 7.70 22.20 7.47
C PHE A 4 8.72 22.86 8.37
N GLU A 5 8.90 24.18 8.25
CA GLU A 5 9.66 24.97 9.21
C GLU A 5 8.97 24.99 10.58
N ARG A 6 7.64 25.18 10.60
CA ARG A 6 6.86 25.21 11.84
C ARG A 6 6.59 23.82 12.44
N TYR A 7 6.53 22.79 11.60
CA TYR A 7 6.24 21.41 12.01
C TYR A 7 7.29 20.43 11.46
N PRO A 8 8.49 20.37 12.08
CA PRO A 8 9.58 19.51 11.61
C PRO A 8 9.23 18.03 11.64
N ASP A 9 8.44 17.58 12.62
CA ASP A 9 7.99 16.18 12.71
C ASP A 9 7.12 15.78 11.53
N LEU A 10 6.27 16.70 11.05
CA LEU A 10 5.44 16.48 9.87
C LEU A 10 6.30 16.36 8.62
N LYS A 11 7.36 17.16 8.51
CA LYS A 11 8.35 17.04 7.44
C LYS A 11 9.01 15.67 7.47
N GLN A 12 9.45 15.21 8.64
CA GLN A 12 10.09 13.90 8.78
C GLN A 12 9.14 12.76 8.41
N ALA A 13 7.89 12.81 8.85
CA ALA A 13 6.87 11.83 8.48
C ALA A 13 6.60 11.83 6.95
N TYR A 14 6.50 13.01 6.35
CA TYR A 14 6.35 13.16 4.90
C TYR A 14 7.54 12.56 4.15
N ASP A 15 8.76 12.88 4.57
CA ASP A 15 9.99 12.37 3.97
C ASP A 15 10.08 10.84 4.06
N LEU A 16 9.67 10.24 5.19
CA LEU A 16 9.60 8.77 5.34
C LEU A 16 8.60 8.14 4.39
N SER A 17 7.40 8.73 4.23
CA SER A 17 6.38 8.25 3.30
C SER A 17 6.86 8.35 1.85
N MET A 18 7.39 9.51 1.47
CA MET A 18 7.92 9.72 0.11
C MET A 18 9.10 8.82 -0.19
N ASN A 19 9.97 8.56 0.79
CA ASN A 19 11.09 7.64 0.61
C ASN A 19 10.58 6.22 0.32
N LEU A 20 9.56 5.75 1.04
CA LEU A 20 8.95 4.44 0.79
C LEU A 20 8.35 4.36 -0.63
N SER A 21 7.55 5.35 -1.05
CA SER A 21 6.97 5.38 -2.40
C SER A 21 8.05 5.34 -3.48
N ASN A 22 9.11 6.14 -3.33
CA ASN A 22 10.23 6.16 -4.27
C ASN A 22 10.93 4.80 -4.40
N ILE A 23 10.95 3.98 -3.34
CA ILE A 23 11.53 2.63 -3.41
C ILE A 23 10.73 1.77 -4.39
N PHE A 24 9.41 1.77 -4.32
CA PHE A 24 8.54 0.96 -5.19
C PHE A 24 8.41 1.51 -6.61
N GLU A 25 8.48 2.83 -6.78
CA GLU A 25 8.36 3.48 -8.10
C GLU A 25 9.67 3.40 -8.91
N LYS A 26 10.82 3.69 -8.27
CA LYS A 26 12.09 3.92 -8.97
C LYS A 26 13.06 2.73 -8.90
N THR A 27 12.73 1.66 -8.19
CA THR A 27 13.58 0.47 -8.11
C THR A 27 13.00 -0.62 -8.98
N THR A 28 13.82 -1.15 -9.89
CA THR A 28 13.43 -2.19 -10.85
C THR A 28 13.93 -3.57 -10.47
N ASP A 29 14.97 -3.65 -9.64
CA ASP A 29 15.62 -4.89 -9.26
C ASP A 29 15.37 -5.22 -7.79
N LYS A 30 15.11 -6.51 -7.53
CA LYS A 30 14.70 -7.02 -6.22
C LYS A 30 15.79 -6.89 -5.15
N VAL A 31 17.06 -7.08 -5.52
CA VAL A 31 18.19 -6.96 -4.59
C VAL A 31 18.36 -5.51 -4.15
N TYR A 32 18.29 -4.57 -5.10
CA TYR A 32 18.29 -3.15 -4.78
C TYR A 32 17.05 -2.73 -3.99
N GLY A 33 15.88 -3.33 -4.25
CA GLY A 33 14.64 -3.13 -3.50
C GLY A 33 14.80 -3.52 -2.03
N LEU A 34 15.34 -4.72 -1.76
CA LEU A 34 15.67 -5.21 -0.43
C LEU A 34 16.64 -4.26 0.30
N ALA A 35 17.75 -3.90 -0.34
CA ALA A 35 18.75 -3.02 0.28
C ALA A 35 18.16 -1.63 0.62
N ARG A 36 17.30 -1.08 -0.24
CA ARG A 36 16.65 0.22 0.00
C ARG A 36 15.59 0.14 1.10
N LEU A 37 14.79 -0.92 1.15
CA LEU A 37 13.83 -1.14 2.23
C LEU A 37 14.55 -1.29 3.58
N ALA A 38 15.66 -2.04 3.64
CA ALA A 38 16.48 -2.14 4.86
C ALA A 38 16.95 -0.78 5.37
N ARG A 39 17.41 0.10 4.47
CA ARG A 39 17.80 1.49 4.83
C ARG A 39 16.60 2.32 5.28
N TRP A 40 15.43 2.11 4.69
CA TRP A 40 14.20 2.77 5.11
C TRP A 40 13.77 2.33 6.52
N HIS A 41 13.84 1.04 6.84
CA HIS A 41 13.56 0.52 8.19
C HIS A 41 14.43 1.17 9.25
N GLU A 42 15.74 1.33 8.97
CA GLU A 42 16.65 2.01 9.87
C GLU A 42 16.23 3.48 10.11
N LYS A 43 15.87 4.21 9.05
CA LYS A 43 15.35 5.59 9.16
C LYS A 43 14.06 5.67 9.98
N VAL A 44 13.15 4.71 9.79
CA VAL A 44 11.91 4.64 10.57
C VAL A 44 12.20 4.41 12.05
N ARG A 45 13.11 3.48 12.39
CA ARG A 45 13.54 3.23 13.77
C ARG A 45 14.12 4.48 14.42
N GLN A 46 14.96 5.22 13.69
CA GLN A 46 15.57 6.47 14.16
C GLN A 46 14.57 7.60 14.35
N ALA A 47 13.54 7.67 13.51
CA ALA A 47 12.49 8.70 13.60
C ALA A 47 11.52 8.50 14.77
N ARG A 48 11.48 7.30 15.38
CA ARG A 48 10.68 6.98 16.59
C ARG A 48 9.16 7.19 16.46
N PHE A 49 8.63 7.36 15.26
CA PHE A 49 7.17 7.40 15.05
C PHE A 49 6.55 6.01 15.25
N LYS A 50 5.68 5.88 16.25
CA LYS A 50 4.97 4.62 16.54
C LYS A 50 4.22 4.07 15.31
N ALA A 51 3.53 4.93 14.57
CA ALA A 51 2.78 4.53 13.37
C ALA A 51 3.68 3.92 12.28
N PHE A 52 4.81 4.57 11.98
CA PHE A 52 5.76 4.04 11.00
C PHE A 52 6.44 2.76 11.50
N ASN A 53 6.76 2.65 12.79
CA ASN A 53 7.30 1.42 13.36
C ASN A 53 6.33 0.23 13.20
N THR A 54 5.02 0.45 13.35
CA THR A 54 4.01 -0.59 13.07
C THR A 54 4.05 -1.02 11.61
N ILE A 55 4.07 -0.07 10.67
CA ILE A 55 4.13 -0.36 9.22
C ILE A 55 5.43 -1.10 8.87
N SER A 56 6.56 -0.62 9.41
CA SER A 56 7.87 -1.25 9.28
C SER A 56 7.83 -2.72 9.69
N ARG A 57 7.24 -3.02 10.86
CA ARG A 57 7.10 -4.40 11.34
C ARG A 57 6.20 -5.26 10.44
N THR A 58 5.12 -4.69 9.91
CA THR A 58 4.25 -5.39 8.94
C THR A 58 5.02 -5.73 7.67
N ILE A 59 5.80 -4.80 7.13
CA ILE A 59 6.65 -5.04 5.96
C ILE A 59 7.68 -6.13 6.29
N GLU A 60 8.29 -6.08 7.47
CA GLU A 60 9.24 -7.09 7.92
C GLU A 60 8.66 -8.50 7.94
N ASN A 61 7.46 -8.64 8.52
CA ASN A 61 6.77 -9.92 8.63
C ASN A 61 6.37 -10.51 7.27
N HIS A 62 6.21 -9.68 6.23
CA HIS A 62 5.76 -10.10 4.90
C HIS A 62 6.80 -9.82 3.81
N TYR A 63 8.08 -9.74 4.18
CA TYR A 63 9.18 -9.29 3.32
C TYR A 63 9.24 -10.04 1.99
N GLN A 64 9.13 -11.36 2.04
CA GLN A 64 9.23 -12.22 0.85
C GLN A 64 8.14 -11.88 -0.17
N THR A 65 6.89 -11.76 0.29
CA THR A 65 5.74 -11.45 -0.58
C THR A 65 5.84 -10.03 -1.14
N ILE A 66 6.28 -9.07 -0.32
CA ILE A 66 6.44 -7.68 -0.74
C ILE A 66 7.56 -7.56 -1.78
N LEU A 67 8.68 -8.26 -1.61
CA LEU A 67 9.78 -8.21 -2.58
C LEU A 67 9.42 -8.83 -3.93
N ASN A 68 8.45 -9.76 -3.99
CA ASN A 68 7.98 -10.29 -5.26
C ASN A 68 7.33 -9.22 -6.16
N TYR A 69 6.94 -8.06 -5.61
CA TYR A 69 6.55 -6.91 -6.41
C TYR A 69 7.66 -6.50 -7.39
N PHE A 70 8.94 -6.59 -7.02
CA PHE A 70 10.02 -6.15 -7.91
C PHE A 70 10.28 -7.10 -9.09
N ASP A 71 9.82 -8.36 -9.02
CA ASP A 71 9.99 -9.33 -10.11
C ASP A 71 9.03 -9.05 -11.28
N ASN A 72 7.74 -8.86 -10.99
CA ASN A 72 6.70 -8.71 -12.01
C ASN A 72 6.06 -7.32 -12.07
N ARG A 73 6.23 -6.51 -11.01
CA ARG A 73 5.63 -5.18 -10.84
C ARG A 73 4.12 -5.14 -11.11
N SER A 74 3.43 -6.25 -10.82
CA SER A 74 1.98 -6.33 -10.95
C SER A 74 1.33 -5.25 -10.11
N THR A 75 0.50 -4.43 -10.72
CA THR A 75 -0.20 -3.35 -10.04
C THR A 75 -1.49 -3.85 -9.41
N ASN A 76 -1.88 -3.27 -8.29
CA ASN A 76 -3.15 -3.56 -7.62
C ASN A 76 -4.36 -2.93 -8.35
N ALA A 77 -4.14 -2.25 -9.49
CA ALA A 77 -5.15 -1.45 -10.18
C ALA A 77 -6.38 -2.27 -10.59
N SER A 78 -6.18 -3.49 -11.09
CA SER A 78 -7.30 -4.38 -11.45
C SER A 78 -8.14 -4.78 -10.24
N ALA A 79 -7.49 -5.06 -9.10
CA ALA A 79 -8.18 -5.39 -7.86
C ALA A 79 -8.90 -4.16 -7.27
N GLU A 80 -8.31 -2.97 -7.37
CA GLU A 80 -8.93 -1.70 -6.97
C GLU A 80 -10.15 -1.36 -7.82
N ALA A 81 -10.04 -1.50 -9.15
CA ALA A 81 -11.14 -1.32 -10.07
C ALA A 81 -12.29 -2.30 -9.78
N PHE A 82 -11.96 -3.57 -9.50
CA PHE A 82 -12.94 -4.57 -9.10
C PHE A 82 -13.61 -4.22 -7.77
N ASN A 83 -12.84 -3.83 -6.76
CA ASN A 83 -13.36 -3.38 -5.47
C ASN A 83 -14.26 -2.15 -5.61
N ALA A 84 -13.95 -1.24 -6.52
CA ALA A 84 -14.79 -0.08 -6.83
C ALA A 84 -16.13 -0.50 -7.46
N LYS A 85 -16.10 -1.39 -8.47
CA LYS A 85 -17.32 -1.97 -9.07
C LYS A 85 -18.19 -2.67 -8.01
N LEU A 86 -17.57 -3.44 -7.12
CA LEU A 86 -18.25 -4.12 -6.03
C LEU A 86 -18.90 -3.16 -5.04
N LYS A 87 -18.20 -2.10 -4.63
CA LYS A 87 -18.74 -1.06 -3.74
C LYS A 87 -19.93 -0.36 -4.40
N ALA A 88 -19.83 -0.01 -5.68
CA ALA A 88 -20.92 0.60 -6.44
C ALA A 88 -22.14 -0.33 -6.51
N PHE A 89 -21.93 -1.62 -6.82
CA PHE A 89 -22.99 -2.62 -6.83
C PHE A 89 -23.69 -2.73 -5.47
N ARG A 90 -22.93 -2.91 -4.37
CA ARG A 90 -23.50 -2.95 -3.01
C ARG A 90 -24.28 -1.70 -2.64
N SER A 91 -23.82 -0.52 -3.08
CA SER A 91 -24.49 0.75 -2.83
C SER A 91 -25.86 0.83 -3.50
N GLN A 92 -25.97 0.40 -4.76
CA GLN A 92 -27.23 0.38 -5.51
C GLN A 92 -28.30 -0.49 -4.83
N PHE A 93 -27.90 -1.63 -4.28
CA PHE A 93 -28.81 -2.57 -3.61
C PHE A 93 -28.97 -2.32 -2.10
N ARG A 94 -28.38 -1.22 -1.58
CA ARG A 94 -28.38 -0.85 -0.16
C ARG A 94 -27.95 -2.00 0.75
N GLY A 95 -26.88 -2.69 0.35
CA GLY A 95 -26.35 -3.88 1.01
C GLY A 95 -26.58 -5.16 0.21
N VAL A 96 -26.47 -6.30 0.90
CA VAL A 96 -26.60 -7.64 0.31
C VAL A 96 -27.77 -8.33 1.00
N ARG A 97 -28.96 -8.27 0.37
CA ARG A 97 -30.18 -8.88 0.91
C ARG A 97 -30.39 -10.31 0.44
N ASN A 98 -29.97 -10.62 -0.79
CA ASN A 98 -30.01 -11.96 -1.38
C ASN A 98 -28.60 -12.33 -1.81
N ILE A 99 -28.00 -13.30 -1.12
CA ILE A 99 -26.62 -13.74 -1.34
C ILE A 99 -26.48 -14.43 -2.70
N GLU A 100 -27.43 -15.26 -3.09
CA GLU A 100 -27.41 -16.00 -4.35
C GLU A 100 -27.44 -15.03 -5.55
N PHE A 101 -28.34 -14.05 -5.52
CA PHE A 101 -28.39 -12.99 -6.53
C PHE A 101 -27.12 -12.13 -6.54
N PHE A 102 -26.58 -11.82 -5.36
CA PHE A 102 -25.34 -11.05 -5.24
C PHE A 102 -24.16 -11.78 -5.88
N LEU A 103 -23.98 -13.08 -5.58
CA LEU A 103 -22.94 -13.92 -6.15
C LEU A 103 -23.12 -14.11 -7.66
N TYR A 104 -24.36 -14.32 -8.13
CA TYR A 104 -24.67 -14.36 -9.56
C TYR A 104 -24.24 -13.07 -10.28
N ARG A 105 -24.58 -11.90 -9.76
CA ARG A 105 -24.17 -10.62 -10.36
C ARG A 105 -22.68 -10.36 -10.24
N LEU A 106 -22.05 -10.81 -9.17
CA LEU A 106 -20.61 -10.74 -8.96
C LEU A 106 -19.83 -11.48 -10.06
N SER A 107 -20.26 -12.70 -10.41
CA SER A 107 -19.62 -13.48 -11.47
C SER A 107 -19.71 -12.78 -12.83
N GLN A 108 -20.81 -12.08 -13.10
CA GLN A 108 -20.98 -11.28 -14.32
C GLN A 108 -20.12 -10.00 -14.36
N ILE A 109 -19.65 -9.51 -13.22
CA ILE A 109 -18.78 -8.31 -13.14
C ILE A 109 -17.29 -8.67 -13.30
N TYR A 110 -16.96 -9.93 -12.99
CA TYR A 110 -15.60 -10.48 -13.09
C TYR A 110 -15.24 -10.95 -14.50
N ALA A 111 -16.24 -11.37 -15.29
CA ALA A 111 -16.11 -11.65 -16.74
C ALA A 111 -15.91 -10.36 -17.54
#